data_AF-A0A4S8QA36-F1
#
_entry.id   AF-A0A4S8QA36-F1
#
_cell.length_a   1.000
_cell.length_b   1.000
_cell.length_c   1.000
_cell.angle_alpha   90.00
_cell.angle_beta   90.00
_cell.angle_gamma   90.00
#
_symmetry.space_group_name_H-M   'P 1'
#
loop_
_entity.id
_entity.type
_entity.pdbx_description
1 polymer ?
#
loop_
_entity_poly.entity_id
_entity_poly.type
_entity_poly.pdbx_seq_one_letter_code
_entity_poly.pdbx_strand_id
1 'polypeptide(L)'
;MEIRDLRKVIGQFKLEHRTIEVLCLGDRESATVWLRRTWPEPVLELGYATELDKPIQRLHLYRAEWNRNLRNLVKDEAREIWVASQRERGSA
;
A
#
# COMPACT_ATOMS: atom_id res chain seq x y z
N MET A 1 -15.11 10.97 18.88
CA MET A 1 -14.81 11.53 17.56
C MET A 1 -14.18 10.41 16.74
N GLU A 2 -14.99 9.63 16.03
CA GLU A 2 -14.48 8.57 15.15
C GLU A 2 -13.83 9.24 13.94
N ILE A 3 -12.50 9.16 13.84
CA ILE A 3 -11.80 9.52 12.62
C ILE A 3 -12.18 8.46 11.60
N ARG A 4 -13.10 8.80 10.69
CA ARG A 4 -13.37 7.95 9.53
C ARG A 4 -12.10 7.89 8.70
N ASP A 5 -11.54 6.69 8.59
CA ASP A 5 -10.47 6.43 7.64
C ASP A 5 -11.03 6.64 6.22
N LEU A 6 -10.63 7.74 5.58
CA LEU A 6 -11.05 8.10 4.22
C LEU A 6 -10.33 7.24 3.15
N ARG A 7 -9.38 6.39 3.57
CA ARG A 7 -8.62 5.53 2.68
C ARG A 7 -9.46 4.31 2.31
N LYS A 8 -9.49 3.98 1.02
CA LYS A 8 -10.18 2.81 0.47
C LYS A 8 -9.15 1.72 0.16
N VAL A 9 -9.50 0.47 0.44
CA VAL A 9 -8.68 -0.68 0.01
C VAL A 9 -8.75 -0.76 -1.51
N ILE A 10 -7.59 -0.77 -2.15
CA ILE A 10 -7.45 -0.91 -3.61
C ILE A 10 -6.87 -2.27 -4.01
N GLY A 11 -6.40 -3.05 -3.03
CA GLY A 11 -5.92 -4.40 -3.25
C GLY A 11 -5.24 -4.95 -2.00
N GLN A 12 -4.75 -6.18 -2.11
CA GLN A 12 -4.01 -6.86 -1.05
C GLN A 12 -2.98 -7.81 -1.66
N PHE A 13 -1.92 -8.08 -0.91
CA PHE A 13 -0.90 -9.08 -1.26
C PHE A 13 -0.41 -9.84 -0.02
N LYS A 14 0.23 -10.98 -0.26
CA LYS A 14 0.89 -11.77 0.79
C LYS A 14 2.36 -11.37 0.87
N LEU A 15 2.82 -11.09 2.08
CA LEU A 15 4.24 -10.86 2.36
C LEU A 15 4.68 -11.85 3.44
N GLU A 16 5.39 -12.90 3.03
CA GLU A 16 5.70 -14.03 3.91
C GLU A 16 4.41 -14.61 4.53
N HIS A 17 4.32 -14.67 5.86
CA HIS A 17 3.15 -15.09 6.63
C HIS A 17 2.20 -13.92 6.93
N ARG A 18 2.26 -12.81 6.20
CA ARG A 18 1.45 -11.61 6.47
C ARG A 18 0.49 -11.33 5.32
N THR A 19 -0.70 -10.86 5.63
CA THR A 19 -1.62 -10.27 4.65
C THR A 19 -1.52 -8.76 4.76
N ILE A 20 -1.16 -8.11 3.66
CA ILE A 20 -0.99 -6.66 3.58
C ILE A 20 -2.07 -6.13 2.66
N GLU A 21 -2.93 -5.26 3.18
CA GLU A 21 -3.83 -4.43 2.38
C GLU A 21 -3.11 -3.16 1.94
N VAL A 22 -3.43 -2.75 0.71
CA VAL A 22 -2.99 -1.50 0.11
C VAL A 22 -4.19 -0.57 0.08
N LEU A 23 -4.05 0.58 0.73
CA LEU A 23 -5.10 1.59 0.79
C LEU A 23 -4.67 2.85 0.06
N CYS A 24 -5.61 3.55 -0.55
CA CYS A 24 -5.39 4.84 -1.20
C CYS A 24 -6.41 5.86 -0.71
N LEU A 25 -6.05 7.13 -0.64
CA LEU A 25 -7.03 8.20 -0.42
C LEU A 25 -7.98 8.25 -1.62
N GLY A 26 -9.26 8.52 -1.34
CA GLY A 26 -10.30 8.54 -2.37
C GLY A 26 -10.07 9.53 -3.51
N ASP A 27 -9.21 10.54 -3.30
CA ASP A 27 -8.87 11.57 -4.29
C ASP A 27 -7.56 11.27 -5.04
N ARG A 28 -7.66 11.43 -6.36
CA ARG A 28 -6.93 10.70 -7.42
C ARG A 28 -5.46 11.07 -7.62
N GLU A 29 -4.88 11.97 -6.83
CA GLU A 29 -3.63 12.62 -7.25
C GLU A 29 -2.39 12.13 -6.52
N SER A 30 -2.52 11.57 -5.32
CA SER A 30 -1.35 11.05 -4.64
C SER A 30 -1.05 9.66 -5.20
N ALA A 31 0.07 9.51 -5.94
CA ALA A 31 0.72 8.22 -6.19
C ALA A 31 1.30 7.65 -4.88
N THR A 32 0.47 7.62 -3.85
CA THR A 32 0.75 7.30 -2.45
C THR A 32 -0.27 6.28 -1.99
N VAL A 33 0.21 5.21 -1.38
CA VAL A 33 -0.62 4.17 -0.80
C VAL A 33 -0.14 3.85 0.60
N TRP A 34 -1.08 3.48 1.46
CA TRP A 34 -0.82 3.04 2.83
C TRP A 34 -0.82 1.52 2.87
N LEU A 35 0.07 0.98 3.69
CA LEU A 35 0.25 -0.45 3.88
C LEU A 35 -0.29 -0.82 5.25
N ARG A 36 -1.26 -1.72 5.28
CA ARG A 36 -1.89 -2.20 6.51
C ARG A 36 -1.77 -3.70 6.59
N ARG A 37 -1.10 -4.22 7.62
CA ARG A 37 -1.17 -5.65 7.92
C ARG A 37 -2.53 -5.96 8.51
N THR A 38 -3.29 -6.86 7.91
CA THR A 38 -4.55 -7.36 8.46
C THR A 38 -4.43 -8.76 9.06
N TRP A 39 -3.41 -9.51 8.67
CA TRP A 39 -3.12 -10.82 9.26
C TRP A 39 -1.60 -11.05 9.39
N PRO A 40 -1.12 -11.73 10.45
CA PRO A 40 -1.87 -12.08 11.65
C PRO A 40 -2.36 -10.84 12.41
N GLU A 41 -3.40 -11.02 13.22
CA GLU A 41 -3.89 -9.97 14.11
C GLU A 41 -2.81 -9.57 15.14
N PRO A 42 -2.83 -8.33 15.66
CA PRO A 42 -3.80 -7.26 15.37
C PRO A 42 -3.55 -6.57 14.03
N VAL A 43 -4.60 -5.91 13.52
CA VAL A 43 -4.47 -5.01 12.36
C VAL A 43 -3.49 -3.89 12.69
N LEU A 44 -2.49 -3.67 11.84
CA LEU A 44 -1.40 -2.73 12.09
C LEU A 44 -1.09 -1.91 10.84
N GLU A 45 -1.06 -0.58 10.99
CA GLU A 45 -0.53 0.29 9.93
C GLU A 45 1.00 0.18 9.90
N LEU A 46 1.54 -0.26 8.76
CA LEU A 46 2.96 -0.53 8.60
C LEU A 46 3.71 0.70 8.10
N GLY A 47 3.04 1.54 7.33
CA GLY A 47 3.63 2.71 6.70
C GLY A 47 2.95 3.04 5.37
N TYR A 48 3.68 3.67 4.48
CA TYR A 48 3.18 4.10 3.17
C TYR A 48 4.27 4.07 2.11
N ALA A 49 3.87 3.89 0.86
CA ALA A 49 4.72 4.03 -0.31
C ALA A 49 4.27 5.23 -1.14
N THR A 50 5.22 5.99 -1.69
CA THR A 50 4.95 7.18 -2.52
C THR A 50 5.69 7.09 -3.85
N GLU A 51 5.35 8.00 -4.76
CA GLU A 51 5.97 8.09 -6.09
C GLU A 51 5.77 6.81 -6.93
N LEU A 52 4.60 6.16 -6.79
CA LEU A 52 4.27 4.91 -7.50
C LEU A 52 4.12 5.09 -9.02
N ASP A 53 3.92 6.32 -9.46
CA ASP A 53 3.95 6.78 -10.84
C ASP A 53 5.39 6.92 -11.41
N LYS A 54 6.41 6.94 -10.54
CA LYS A 54 7.82 7.11 -10.92
C LYS A 54 8.57 5.77 -10.97
N PRO A 55 9.74 5.72 -11.66
CA PRO A 55 10.59 4.52 -11.69
C PRO A 55 11.16 4.12 -10.32
N ILE A 56 11.42 5.10 -9.45
CA ILE A 56 11.99 4.89 -8.11
C ILE A 56 10.91 5.22 -7.08
N GLN A 57 10.33 4.19 -6.45
CA GLN A 57 9.32 4.36 -5.41
C GLN A 57 9.99 4.53 -4.04
N ARG A 58 9.40 5.36 -3.18
CA ARG A 58 9.84 5.50 -1.79
C ARG A 58 8.94 4.67 -0.88
N LEU A 59 9.55 4.02 0.11
CA LEU A 59 8.85 3.25 1.13
C LEU A 59 9.22 3.79 2.51
N HIS A 60 8.21 4.23 3.25
CA HIS A 60 8.32 4.74 4.60
C HIS A 60 7.62 3.77 5.55
N LEU A 61 8.36 3.19 6.49
CA LEU A 61 7.84 2.23 7.47
C LEU A 61 7.88 2.86 8.85
N TYR A 62 6.79 2.75 9.62
CA TYR A 62 6.72 3.35 10.96
C TYR A 62 7.52 2.56 12.00
N ARG A 63 7.37 1.23 11.98
CA ARG A 63 7.94 0.34 13.01
C ARG A 63 8.48 -0.97 12.45
N ALA A 64 8.32 -1.22 11.15
CA ALA A 64 8.72 -2.48 10.54
C ALA A 64 10.19 -2.43 10.11
N GLU A 65 11.02 -3.26 10.74
CA GLU A 65 12.36 -3.55 10.24
C GLU A 65 12.27 -4.64 9.18
N TRP A 66 12.05 -4.20 7.93
CA TRP A 66 12.16 -5.07 6.77
C TRP A 66 13.54 -4.98 6.17
N ASN A 67 14.11 -6.15 5.87
CA ASN A 67 15.34 -6.24 5.09
C ASN A 67 15.13 -5.68 3.68
N ARG A 68 16.23 -5.46 2.97
CA ARG A 68 16.21 -4.84 1.63
C ARG A 68 15.33 -5.60 0.63
N ASN A 69 15.34 -6.93 0.67
CA ASN A 69 14.58 -7.76 -0.27
C ASN A 69 13.08 -7.59 -0.05
N LEU A 70 12.63 -7.65 1.21
CA LEU A 70 11.22 -7.43 1.57
C LEU A 70 10.76 -6.01 1.21
N ARG A 71 11.62 -5.00 1.44
CA ARG A 71 11.31 -3.61 1.04
C ARG A 71 11.14 -3.46 -0.46
N ASN A 72 11.95 -4.17 -1.26
CA ASN A 72 11.82 -4.14 -2.72
C ASN A 72 10.52 -4.81 -3.16
N LEU A 73 10.27 -6.04 -2.70
CA LEU A 73 9.05 -6.77 -3.00
C LEU A 73 7.79 -5.96 -2.67
N VAL A 74 7.75 -5.34 -1.50
CA VAL A 74 6.60 -4.50 -1.10
C VAL A 74 6.39 -3.32 -2.04
N LYS A 75 7.47 -2.65 -2.48
CA LYS A 75 7.34 -1.52 -3.42
C LYS A 75 6.79 -1.99 -4.77
N ASP A 76 7.26 -3.13 -5.25
CA ASP A 76 6.83 -3.71 -6.52
C ASP A 76 5.35 -4.11 -6.44
N GLU A 77 4.94 -4.87 -5.43
CA GLU A 77 3.53 -5.26 -5.19
C GLU A 77 2.60 -4.05 -5.02
N ALA A 78 3.02 -3.07 -4.20
CA ALA A 78 2.24 -1.86 -3.98
C ALA A 78 2.07 -1.04 -5.27
N ARG A 79 3.10 -0.99 -6.12
CA ARG A 79 3.05 -0.33 -7.42
C ARG A 79 2.13 -1.08 -8.38
N GLU A 80 2.24 -2.40 -8.47
CA GLU A 80 1.38 -3.20 -9.35
C GLU A 80 -0.10 -3.04 -9.00
N ILE A 81 -0.43 -3.12 -7.71
CA ILE A 81 -1.79 -2.89 -7.22
C ILE A 81 -2.26 -1.48 -7.53
N TRP A 82 -1.42 -0.46 -7.30
CA TRP A 82 -1.77 0.91 -7.63
C TRP A 82 -2.04 1.08 -9.13
N VAL A 83 -1.15 0.60 -10.01
CA VAL A 83 -1.31 0.67 -11.47
C VAL A 83 -2.58 -0.05 -11.93
N ALA A 84 -2.84 -1.26 -11.41
CA ALA A 84 -4.05 -2.02 -11.72
C ALA A 84 -5.31 -1.22 -11.33
N SER A 85 -5.33 -0.63 -10.13
CA SER A 85 -6.44 0.19 -9.66
C SER A 85 -6.67 1.45 -10.51
N GLN A 86 -5.63 2.00 -11.14
CA GLN A 86 -5.78 3.12 -12.08
C GLN A 86 -6.37 2.68 -13.42
N ARG A 87 -5.99 1.48 -13.91
CA ARG A 87 -6.50 0.93 -15.19
C ARG A 87 -8.00 0.64 -15.12
N GLU A 88 -8.46 -0.04 -14.06
CA GLU A 88 -9.88 -0.34 -13.87
C GLU A 88 -10.76 0.92 -13.83
N ARG A 89 -10.19 2.04 -13.38
CA ARG A 89 -10.88 3.34 -13.32
C ARG A 89 -10.87 4.11 -14.63
N GLY A 90 -9.91 3.85 -15.53
CA GLY A 90 -9.84 4.45 -16.86
C GLY A 90 -10.75 3.78 -17.90
N SER A 91 -11.32 2.62 -17.55
CA SER A 91 -12.30 1.89 -18.38
C SER A 91 -13.76 2.19 -18.02
N ALA A 92 -14.02 3.18 -17.16
CA ALA A 92 -15.35 3.59 -16.69
C ALA A 92 -15.76 4.96 -17.24
#